data_AF-A0A7J8PEL9-F1
#
_entry.id   AF-A0A7J8PEL9-F1
#
_cell.length_a   1.000
_cell.length_b   1.000
_cell.length_c   1.000
_cell.angle_alpha   90.00
_cell.angle_beta   90.00
_cell.angle_gamma   90.00
#
_symmetry.space_group_name_H-M   'P 1'
#
loop_
_entity.id
_entity.type
_entity.pdbx_description
1 polymer ?
#
loop_
_entity_poly.entity_id
_entity_poly.type
_entity_poly.pdbx_seq_one_letter_code
_entity_poly.pdbx_strand_id
1 'polypeptide(L)'
;MNIGMPSGVDLTAKDLMNTLKKKHAAKSYKSMVIYVEACESGSIFEGLLPKNMNIYAITAANANESSWGTYCPGEFPSPPSDLDTCLGDLFSISWMEDSDIHDLRKETLDQQYQLVRRRTAVDDMVGASHVMQYGNKTIAKQFVFNYMGANPKNDYYSPSSDDDSSLTTTPSIVSQHDATPLHFWHKFRNAPEGSPKKTEAHKQLMDELSLRKHIDESVNQIISVVFGQEKVPEMLNTVQSAGNPLVHDWDCFKMLVNSFKKQCGSTSRYEMKYSRAFANMCNAGVHINHATQAITQACSTNSPPP
;
A
#
# COMPACT_ATOMS: atom_id res chain seq x y z
N MET A 1 7.87 7.39 0.83
CA MET A 1 7.22 6.47 -0.13
C MET A 1 6.29 7.26 -1.05
N ASN A 2 5.87 6.62 -2.15
CA ASN A 2 4.89 7.12 -3.10
C ASN A 2 3.59 6.31 -3.02
N ILE A 3 2.45 6.95 -3.24
CA ILE A 3 1.15 6.30 -3.48
C ILE A 3 0.92 6.24 -4.98
N GLY A 4 0.66 5.04 -5.49
CA GLY A 4 0.53 4.78 -6.93
C GLY A 4 -0.69 5.50 -7.52
N MET A 5 -0.50 6.15 -8.66
CA MET A 5 -1.59 6.79 -9.41
C MET A 5 -1.93 5.98 -10.68
N PRO A 6 -3.19 5.95 -11.14
CA PRO A 6 -3.56 5.23 -12.37
C PRO A 6 -2.92 5.82 -13.63
N SER A 7 -2.54 7.09 -13.60
CA SER A 7 -1.80 7.76 -14.66
C SER A 7 -0.99 8.92 -14.07
N GLY A 8 0.00 9.39 -14.84
CA GLY A 8 0.85 10.50 -14.44
C GLY A 8 1.90 10.12 -13.41
N VAL A 9 2.22 11.06 -12.54
CA VAL A 9 3.27 10.90 -11.51
C VAL A 9 2.62 10.43 -10.21
N ASP A 10 3.24 9.46 -9.55
CA ASP A 10 2.79 8.99 -8.24
C ASP A 10 2.82 10.11 -7.19
N LEU A 11 1.92 10.03 -6.21
CA LEU A 11 1.86 10.99 -5.12
C LEU A 11 2.96 10.70 -4.09
N THR A 12 3.96 11.57 -4.00
CA THR A 12 5.00 11.42 -2.98
C THR A 12 4.51 11.90 -1.61
N ALA A 13 5.00 11.29 -0.54
CA ALA A 13 4.66 11.71 0.82
C ALA A 13 4.99 13.20 1.07
N LYS A 14 6.13 13.71 0.56
CA LYS A 14 6.50 15.14 0.64
C LYS A 14 5.45 16.04 -0.02
N ASP A 15 4.92 15.65 -1.18
CA ASP A 15 3.91 16.46 -1.90
C ASP A 15 2.56 16.46 -1.19
N LEU A 16 2.14 15.30 -0.66
CA LEU A 16 0.95 15.22 0.19
C LEU A 16 1.11 16.11 1.43
N MET A 17 2.23 16.00 2.14
CA MET A 17 2.49 16.81 3.34
C MET A 17 2.50 18.31 3.05
N ASN A 18 3.10 18.73 1.94
CA ASN A 18 3.09 20.13 1.51
C ASN A 18 1.66 20.62 1.25
N THR A 19 0.83 19.78 0.66
CA THR A 19 -0.59 20.09 0.40
C THR A 19 -1.38 20.20 1.71
N LEU A 20 -1.21 19.27 2.65
CA LEU A 20 -1.85 19.32 3.96
C LEU A 20 -1.43 20.57 4.76
N LYS A 21 -0.14 20.95 4.70
CA LYS A 21 0.37 22.18 5.33
C LYS A 21 -0.29 23.43 4.76
N LYS A 22 -0.42 23.52 3.43
CA LYS A 22 -1.16 24.62 2.76
C LYS A 22 -2.62 24.65 3.18
N LYS A 23 -3.28 23.49 3.21
CA LYS A 23 -4.69 23.37 3.62
C LYS A 23 -4.91 23.83 5.07
N HIS A 24 -3.98 23.49 5.97
CA HIS A 24 -3.99 23.92 7.37
C HIS A 24 -3.76 25.42 7.50
N ALA A 25 -2.77 25.97 6.80
CA ALA A 25 -2.47 27.40 6.79
C ALA A 25 -3.66 28.23 6.30
N ALA A 26 -4.43 27.70 5.36
CA ALA A 26 -5.68 28.31 4.88
C ALA A 26 -6.84 28.24 5.89
N LYS A 27 -6.69 27.55 7.04
CA LYS A 27 -7.70 27.39 8.10
C LYS A 27 -9.07 26.96 7.59
N SER A 28 -9.08 26.12 6.55
CA SER A 28 -10.29 25.78 5.79
C SER A 28 -10.92 24.44 6.21
N TYR A 29 -10.59 23.95 7.41
CA TYR A 29 -11.21 22.81 8.07
C TYR A 29 -11.05 22.96 9.59
N LYS A 30 -11.97 22.37 10.35
CA LYS A 30 -11.89 22.29 11.82
C LYS A 30 -11.00 21.12 12.26
N SER A 31 -11.29 19.94 11.72
CA SER A 31 -10.53 18.69 11.88
C SER A 31 -10.65 17.87 10.60
N MET A 32 -9.65 17.03 10.32
CA MET A 32 -9.59 16.19 9.13
C MET A 32 -9.16 14.77 9.52
N VAL A 33 -9.80 13.78 8.92
CA VAL A 33 -9.43 12.37 9.06
C VAL A 33 -9.03 11.81 7.71
N ILE A 34 -7.96 11.02 7.65
CA ILE A 34 -7.42 10.43 6.43
C ILE A 34 -7.21 8.92 6.66
N TYR A 35 -7.89 8.08 5.89
CA TYR A 35 -7.65 6.63 5.84
C TYR A 35 -6.80 6.34 4.60
N VAL A 36 -5.73 5.55 4.75
CA VAL A 36 -4.85 5.17 3.63
C VAL A 36 -4.69 3.66 3.57
N GLU A 37 -5.33 3.07 2.56
CA GLU A 37 -5.09 1.70 2.12
C GLU A 37 -3.93 1.69 1.12
N ALA A 38 -2.79 1.15 1.55
CA ALA A 38 -1.65 0.84 0.70
C ALA A 38 -0.63 0.02 1.51
N CYS A 39 0.22 -0.72 0.78
CA CYS A 39 1.45 -1.27 1.34
C CYS A 39 2.32 -0.13 1.89
N GLU A 40 2.99 -0.40 3.00
CA GLU A 40 3.87 0.53 3.72
C GLU A 40 3.27 1.93 3.96
N SER A 41 1.94 2.01 4.05
CA SER A 41 1.18 3.27 4.11
C SER A 41 1.60 4.16 5.27
N GLY A 42 2.10 3.58 6.37
CA GLY A 42 2.67 4.34 7.49
C GLY A 42 3.80 5.29 7.08
N SER A 43 4.59 4.93 6.07
CA SER A 43 5.73 5.72 5.58
C SER A 43 5.32 7.03 4.87
N ILE A 44 4.02 7.23 4.62
CA ILE A 44 3.46 8.49 4.12
C ILE A 44 3.39 9.56 5.22
N PHE A 45 3.26 9.16 6.48
CA PHE A 45 3.06 10.07 7.61
C PHE A 45 4.17 10.00 8.67
N GLU A 46 4.86 8.87 8.77
CA GLU A 46 5.90 8.65 9.77
C GLU A 46 7.06 9.65 9.61
N GLY A 47 7.42 10.34 10.70
CA GLY A 47 8.40 11.43 10.69
C GLY A 47 7.98 12.69 9.92
N LEU A 48 6.75 12.74 9.40
CA LEU A 48 6.31 13.77 8.46
C LEU A 48 5.06 14.55 8.89
N LEU A 49 4.03 13.88 9.44
CA LEU A 49 2.76 14.51 9.81
C LEU A 49 2.81 15.13 11.23
N PRO A 50 2.74 16.46 11.36
CA PRO A 50 2.74 17.13 12.67
C PRO A 50 1.44 16.91 13.45
N LYS A 51 1.54 16.87 14.78
CA LYS A 51 0.39 16.69 15.68
C LYS A 51 -0.48 17.95 15.84
N ASN A 52 0.00 19.12 15.43
CA ASN A 52 -0.67 20.41 15.64
C ASN A 52 -1.50 20.89 14.42
N MET A 53 -1.76 20.01 13.44
CA MET A 53 -2.50 20.39 12.23
C MET A 53 -4.00 20.05 12.28
N ASN A 54 -4.52 19.49 13.38
CA ASN A 54 -5.88 18.95 13.46
C ASN A 54 -6.18 17.92 12.36
N ILE A 55 -5.18 17.12 11.99
CA ILE A 55 -5.31 15.99 11.06
C ILE A 55 -5.03 14.72 11.85
N TYR A 56 -5.88 13.72 11.69
CA TYR A 56 -5.71 12.38 12.23
C TYR A 56 -5.68 11.40 11.07
N ALA A 57 -4.62 10.61 10.95
CA ALA A 57 -4.45 9.69 9.85
C ALA A 57 -4.38 8.25 10.37
N ILE A 58 -5.03 7.33 9.65
CA ILE A 58 -5.01 5.89 9.90
C ILE A 58 -4.49 5.21 8.64
N THR A 59 -3.60 4.24 8.80
CA THR A 59 -2.98 3.52 7.68
C THR A 59 -3.19 2.02 7.83
N ALA A 60 -3.37 1.32 6.71
CA ALA A 60 -3.54 -0.13 6.66
C ALA A 60 -2.34 -0.90 7.22
N ALA A 61 -1.16 -0.33 7.09
CA ALA A 61 0.12 -0.93 7.43
C ALA A 61 1.05 0.09 8.08
N ASN A 62 2.07 -0.39 8.79
CA ASN A 62 3.22 0.40 9.21
C ASN A 62 4.10 0.80 8.01
N ALA A 63 5.26 1.40 8.22
CA ALA A 63 6.13 1.87 7.13
C ALA A 63 6.90 0.75 6.39
N ASN A 64 6.76 -0.51 6.82
CA ASN A 64 7.67 -1.60 6.46
C ASN A 64 7.01 -2.91 6.03
N GLU A 65 5.68 -2.98 6.05
CA GLU A 65 4.93 -4.18 5.71
C GLU A 65 3.90 -3.94 4.62
N SER A 66 3.49 -5.01 3.95
CA SER A 66 2.42 -4.98 2.96
C SER A 66 1.06 -4.71 3.61
N SER A 67 0.12 -4.24 2.79
CA SER A 67 -1.30 -4.42 3.08
C SER A 67 -1.84 -5.62 2.30
N TRP A 68 -3.10 -5.97 2.55
CA TRP A 68 -3.65 -7.27 2.17
C TRP A 68 -4.97 -7.11 1.44
N GLY A 69 -5.07 -7.74 0.26
CA GLY A 69 -6.32 -7.98 -0.43
C GLY A 69 -7.12 -9.08 0.25
N THR A 70 -8.43 -9.05 0.10
CA THR A 70 -9.36 -10.07 0.59
C THR A 70 -10.51 -10.25 -0.41
N TYR A 71 -11.39 -11.20 -0.13
CA TYR A 71 -12.47 -11.58 -1.06
C TYR A 71 -11.91 -11.97 -2.43
N CYS A 72 -10.87 -12.82 -2.40
CA CYS A 72 -10.09 -13.23 -3.55
C CYS A 72 -10.56 -14.59 -4.11
N PRO A 73 -10.40 -14.84 -5.42
CA PRO A 73 -10.78 -16.12 -6.02
C PRO A 73 -10.01 -17.27 -5.38
N GLY A 74 -10.71 -18.37 -5.06
CA GLY A 74 -10.09 -19.54 -4.42
C GLY A 74 -9.88 -19.41 -2.91
N GLU A 75 -10.17 -18.24 -2.34
CA GLU A 75 -10.06 -17.95 -0.91
C GLU A 75 -11.45 -17.76 -0.29
N PHE A 76 -11.61 -17.95 1.02
CA PHE A 76 -12.89 -17.73 1.70
C PHE A 76 -12.95 -16.38 2.44
N PRO A 77 -14.03 -15.59 2.29
CA PRO A 77 -15.12 -15.79 1.36
C PRO A 77 -14.70 -15.43 -0.08
N SER A 78 -15.10 -16.27 -1.05
CA SER A 78 -14.70 -16.12 -2.46
C SER A 78 -15.64 -15.17 -3.20
N PRO A 79 -15.14 -14.41 -4.19
CA PRO A 79 -16.00 -13.72 -5.13
C PRO A 79 -16.84 -14.72 -5.96
N PRO A 80 -17.90 -14.23 -6.65
CA PRO A 80 -18.57 -14.96 -7.71
C PRO A 80 -17.60 -15.54 -8.74
N SER A 81 -17.92 -16.71 -9.30
CA SER A 81 -17.00 -17.49 -10.14
C SER A 81 -16.66 -16.87 -11.50
N ASP A 82 -17.39 -15.83 -11.91
CA ASP A 82 -17.13 -15.03 -13.10
C ASP A 82 -16.11 -13.89 -12.86
N LEU A 83 -15.71 -13.66 -11.61
CA LEU A 83 -14.72 -12.66 -11.22
C LEU A 83 -13.40 -13.31 -10.81
N ASP A 84 -12.40 -13.21 -11.69
CA ASP A 84 -11.03 -13.69 -11.43
C ASP A 84 -10.19 -12.67 -10.63
N THR A 85 -10.77 -11.86 -9.74
CA THR A 85 -10.06 -10.80 -8.98
C THR A 85 -10.56 -10.68 -7.55
N CYS A 86 -9.72 -10.16 -6.65
CA CYS A 86 -10.11 -9.75 -5.30
C CYS A 86 -11.13 -8.60 -5.35
N LEU A 87 -12.09 -8.58 -4.41
CA LEU A 87 -13.15 -7.55 -4.36
C LEU A 87 -12.90 -6.46 -3.31
N GLY A 88 -11.96 -6.68 -2.39
CA GLY A 88 -11.69 -5.71 -1.34
C GLY A 88 -10.30 -5.85 -0.76
N ASP A 89 -9.97 -4.91 0.11
CA ASP A 89 -8.73 -4.87 0.86
C ASP A 89 -9.05 -4.96 2.35
N LEU A 90 -8.29 -5.74 3.10
CA LEU A 90 -8.61 -6.13 4.47
C LEU A 90 -8.82 -4.92 5.38
N PHE A 91 -7.93 -3.93 5.32
CA PHE A 91 -8.10 -2.71 6.12
C PHE A 91 -9.33 -1.93 5.65
N SER A 92 -9.50 -1.77 4.34
CA SER A 92 -10.62 -1.01 3.76
C SER A 92 -11.99 -1.60 4.12
N ILE A 93 -12.19 -2.89 3.85
CA ILE A 93 -13.45 -3.57 4.18
C ILE A 93 -13.69 -3.61 5.68
N SER A 94 -12.64 -3.68 6.50
CA SER A 94 -12.77 -3.68 7.96
C SER A 94 -13.46 -2.42 8.49
N TRP A 95 -13.07 -1.23 8.03
CA TRP A 95 -13.70 0.01 8.52
C TRP A 95 -15.01 0.33 7.82
N MET A 96 -15.18 -0.08 6.55
CA MET A 96 -16.41 0.15 5.80
C MET A 96 -17.56 -0.73 6.32
N GLU A 97 -17.33 -2.03 6.49
CA GLU A 97 -18.37 -2.96 6.98
C GLU A 97 -18.76 -2.66 8.43
N ASP A 98 -17.80 -2.27 9.26
CA ASP A 98 -18.05 -1.74 10.60
C ASP A 98 -18.96 -0.49 10.55
N SER A 99 -18.63 0.46 9.68
CA SER A 99 -19.39 1.71 9.57
C SER A 99 -20.80 1.51 8.99
N ASP A 100 -21.00 0.47 8.18
CA ASP A 100 -22.28 0.17 7.55
C ASP A 100 -23.31 -0.39 8.54
N ILE A 101 -22.88 -1.08 9.58
CA ILE A 101 -23.77 -1.76 10.54
C ILE A 101 -23.95 -0.98 11.84
N HIS A 102 -22.96 -0.20 12.28
CA HIS A 102 -23.02 0.52 13.55
C HIS A 102 -23.71 1.89 13.47
N ASP A 103 -24.25 2.34 14.61
CA ASP A 103 -24.71 3.73 14.79
C ASP A 103 -23.51 4.64 15.06
N LEU A 104 -23.03 5.30 14.00
CA LEU A 104 -21.82 6.14 14.01
C LEU A 104 -21.87 7.34 14.97
N ARG A 105 -23.04 7.66 15.54
CA ARG A 105 -23.20 8.67 16.62
C ARG A 105 -22.74 8.15 17.99
N LYS A 106 -22.61 6.83 18.14
CA LYS A 106 -22.20 6.16 19.39
C LYS A 106 -20.78 5.61 19.30
N GLU A 107 -20.25 5.42 18.09
CA GLU A 107 -18.90 4.94 17.85
C GLU A 107 -17.90 6.08 17.65
N THR A 108 -16.78 6.02 18.38
CA THR A 108 -15.65 6.93 18.21
C THR A 108 -14.64 6.39 17.20
N LEU A 109 -13.87 7.29 16.58
CA LEU A 109 -12.78 6.92 15.67
C LEU A 109 -11.72 6.01 16.32
N ASP A 110 -11.53 6.10 17.65
CA ASP A 110 -10.63 5.21 18.38
C ASP A 110 -11.22 3.80 18.52
N GLN A 111 -12.52 3.67 18.78
CA GLN A 111 -13.19 2.37 18.82
C GLN A 111 -13.10 1.66 17.46
N GLN A 112 -13.45 2.37 16.39
CA GLN A 112 -13.30 1.86 15.02
C GLN A 112 -11.85 1.48 14.73
N TYR A 113 -10.88 2.32 15.10
CA TYR A 113 -9.47 1.99 14.93
C TYR A 113 -9.09 0.68 15.63
N GLN A 114 -9.49 0.48 16.88
CA GLN A 114 -9.15 -0.75 17.61
C GLN A 114 -9.80 -1.98 16.96
N LEU A 115 -11.04 -1.86 16.48
CA LEU A 115 -11.74 -2.93 15.76
C LEU A 115 -11.01 -3.28 14.46
N VAL A 116 -10.74 -2.27 13.63
CA VAL A 116 -10.04 -2.41 12.34
C VAL A 116 -8.63 -2.98 12.57
N ARG A 117 -7.92 -2.49 13.59
CA ARG A 117 -6.61 -3.03 13.97
C ARG A 117 -6.70 -4.50 14.33
N ARG A 118 -7.69 -4.92 15.13
CA ARG A 118 -7.84 -6.32 15.55
C ARG A 118 -8.22 -7.24 14.39
N ARG A 119 -9.03 -6.75 13.44
CA ARG A 119 -9.42 -7.51 12.23
C ARG A 119 -8.29 -7.60 11.20
N THR A 120 -7.43 -6.59 11.14
CA THR A 120 -6.30 -6.52 10.18
C THR A 120 -5.01 -7.15 10.73
N ALA A 121 -4.84 -7.13 12.05
CA ALA A 121 -3.74 -7.77 12.75
C ALA A 121 -4.20 -9.14 13.27
N VAL A 122 -4.01 -10.18 12.47
CA VAL A 122 -4.21 -11.54 12.95
C VAL A 122 -3.00 -11.89 13.81
N ASP A 123 -3.14 -11.78 15.13
CA ASP A 123 -2.07 -11.89 16.14
C ASP A 123 -1.23 -13.19 16.07
N ASP A 124 -1.60 -14.16 15.21
CA ASP A 124 -0.95 -15.47 15.10
C ASP A 124 -0.81 -16.02 13.66
N MET A 125 -1.04 -15.21 12.61
CA MET A 125 -0.91 -15.67 11.22
C MET A 125 0.24 -15.01 10.46
N VAL A 126 0.92 -15.82 9.64
CA VAL A 126 1.86 -15.39 8.60
C VAL A 126 1.07 -14.62 7.54
N GLY A 127 0.79 -13.35 7.81
CA GLY A 127 -0.07 -12.50 6.96
C GLY A 127 -0.94 -11.58 7.80
N ALA A 128 -0.38 -10.46 8.24
CA ALA A 128 -1.08 -9.43 8.99
C ALA A 128 -0.43 -8.08 8.72
N SER A 129 -1.16 -6.99 8.95
CA SER A 129 -0.56 -5.65 8.97
C SER A 129 -0.99 -4.87 10.20
N HIS A 130 -0.05 -4.10 10.73
CA HIS A 130 -0.23 -3.22 11.86
C HIS A 130 -0.89 -1.93 11.39
N VAL A 131 -2.17 -1.79 11.70
CA VAL A 131 -2.89 -0.53 11.46
C VAL A 131 -2.31 0.56 12.36
N MET A 132 -1.83 1.64 11.77
CA MET A 132 -1.15 2.72 12.49
C MET A 132 -2.00 4.00 12.56
N GLN A 133 -1.69 4.85 13.56
CA GLN A 133 -2.31 6.16 13.75
C GLN A 133 -1.24 7.26 13.80
N TYR A 134 -1.46 8.36 13.06
CA TYR A 134 -0.57 9.51 13.00
C TYR A 134 -1.31 10.84 13.23
N GLY A 135 -0.54 11.91 13.46
CA GLY A 135 -1.07 13.27 13.65
C GLY A 135 -1.71 13.50 15.02
N ASN A 136 -2.81 14.26 15.04
CA ASN A 136 -3.51 14.65 16.26
C ASN A 136 -4.45 13.54 16.76
N LYS A 137 -3.93 12.63 17.58
CA LYS A 137 -4.71 11.51 18.17
C LYS A 137 -5.85 11.95 19.10
N THR A 138 -5.91 13.21 19.54
CA THR A 138 -7.06 13.69 20.32
C THR A 138 -8.36 13.68 19.50
N ILE A 139 -8.26 13.76 18.17
CA ILE A 139 -9.39 13.64 17.24
C ILE A 139 -10.00 12.23 17.30
N ALA A 140 -9.23 11.20 17.65
CA ALA A 140 -9.73 9.82 17.73
C ALA A 140 -10.88 9.66 18.74
N LYS A 141 -11.01 10.58 19.71
CA LYS A 141 -12.11 10.61 20.68
C LYS A 141 -13.44 11.14 20.11
N GLN A 142 -13.43 11.67 18.89
CA GLN A 142 -14.64 12.18 18.25
C GLN A 142 -15.42 11.03 17.60
N PHE A 143 -16.74 11.19 17.54
CA PHE A 143 -17.62 10.24 16.88
C PHE A 143 -17.37 10.17 15.37
N VAL A 144 -17.45 8.96 14.82
CA VAL A 144 -17.30 8.69 13.38
C VAL A 144 -18.34 9.48 12.57
N PHE A 145 -19.53 9.69 13.15
CA PHE A 145 -20.61 10.52 12.60
C PHE A 145 -20.16 11.89 12.08
N ASN A 146 -19.20 12.54 12.77
CA ASN A 146 -18.73 13.86 12.38
C ASN A 146 -18.01 13.89 11.02
N TYR A 147 -17.58 12.72 10.51
CA TYR A 147 -16.79 12.57 9.30
C TYR A 147 -17.52 11.78 8.22
N MET A 148 -18.33 10.80 8.61
CA MET A 148 -19.00 9.87 7.67
C MET A 148 -20.53 10.01 7.66
N GLY A 149 -21.11 10.82 8.54
CA GLY A 149 -22.56 10.97 8.67
C GLY A 149 -23.21 9.79 9.40
N ALA A 150 -24.52 9.61 9.22
CA ALA A 150 -25.27 8.49 9.79
C ALA A 150 -26.20 7.87 8.75
N ASN A 151 -26.43 6.57 8.89
CA ASN A 151 -27.47 5.84 8.17
C ASN A 151 -28.69 5.67 9.11
N PRO A 152 -29.87 6.27 8.80
CA PRO A 152 -31.06 6.17 9.64
C PRO A 152 -31.55 4.74 9.92
N LYS A 153 -31.14 3.77 9.10
CA LYS A 153 -31.45 2.35 9.31
C LYS A 153 -30.74 1.76 10.54
N ASN A 154 -29.64 2.39 10.97
CA ASN A 154 -28.81 1.90 12.07
C ASN A 154 -29.23 2.48 13.42
N ASP A 155 -30.21 3.41 13.47
CA ASP A 155 -30.72 4.04 14.71
C ASP A 155 -31.27 3.01 15.70
N TYR A 156 -31.80 1.90 15.20
CA TYR A 156 -32.38 0.79 15.96
C TYR A 156 -31.41 -0.38 16.13
N TYR A 157 -30.18 -0.27 15.64
CA TYR A 157 -29.18 -1.31 15.77
C TYR A 157 -28.84 -1.48 17.25
N SER A 158 -29.27 -2.61 17.83
CA SER A 158 -28.78 -3.09 19.11
C SER A 158 -27.69 -4.10 18.79
N PRO A 159 -26.43 -3.89 19.22
CA PRO A 159 -25.37 -4.86 19.00
C PRO A 159 -25.80 -6.17 19.65
N SER A 160 -26.20 -7.13 18.83
CA SER A 160 -26.49 -8.47 19.29
C SER A 160 -25.15 -9.19 19.52
N SER A 161 -25.10 -10.12 20.45
CA SER A 161 -23.90 -10.93 20.70
C SER A 161 -23.42 -11.72 19.47
N ASP A 162 -24.26 -11.84 18.44
CA ASP A 162 -23.98 -12.55 17.19
C ASP A 162 -23.36 -11.65 16.10
N ASP A 163 -23.47 -10.32 16.18
CA ASP A 163 -22.88 -9.42 15.16
C ASP A 163 -21.36 -9.28 15.29
N ASP A 164 -20.85 -9.39 16.53
CA ASP A 164 -19.41 -9.52 16.80
C ASP A 164 -18.86 -10.76 16.05
N SER A 165 -19.67 -11.83 15.92
CA SER A 165 -19.32 -13.06 15.20
C SER A 165 -19.11 -12.84 13.69
N SER A 166 -19.88 -11.95 13.04
CA SER A 166 -19.76 -11.71 11.59
C SER A 166 -18.43 -11.02 11.21
N LEU A 167 -17.94 -10.14 12.08
CA LEU A 167 -16.64 -9.48 11.94
C LEU A 167 -15.47 -10.34 12.47
N THR A 168 -15.76 -11.44 13.20
CA THR A 168 -14.73 -12.37 13.70
C THR A 168 -14.25 -13.40 12.68
N THR A 169 -14.96 -13.61 11.58
CA THR A 169 -14.47 -14.53 10.54
C THR A 169 -13.28 -13.87 9.86
N THR A 170 -12.08 -14.35 10.17
CA THR A 170 -10.86 -13.88 9.52
C THR A 170 -10.92 -14.31 8.06
N PRO A 171 -11.12 -13.37 7.11
CA PRO A 171 -11.15 -13.76 5.73
C PRO A 171 -9.73 -14.17 5.34
N SER A 172 -9.62 -15.06 4.36
CA SER A 172 -8.31 -15.32 3.77
C SER A 172 -7.83 -14.08 3.01
N ILE A 173 -6.51 -13.95 2.94
CA ILE A 173 -5.82 -12.72 2.55
C ILE A 173 -4.75 -13.02 1.52
N VAL A 174 -4.56 -12.06 0.61
CA VAL A 174 -3.56 -12.13 -0.44
C VAL A 174 -2.72 -10.86 -0.36
N SER A 175 -1.40 -11.00 -0.43
CA SER A 175 -0.51 -9.84 -0.48
C SER A 175 -0.88 -8.98 -1.70
N GLN A 176 -0.94 -7.66 -1.54
CA GLN A 176 -1.19 -6.75 -2.65
C GLN A 176 -0.18 -6.90 -3.79
N HIS A 177 1.04 -7.34 -3.48
CA HIS A 177 2.03 -7.65 -4.50
C HIS A 177 1.65 -8.89 -5.31
N ASP A 178 0.90 -9.83 -4.75
CA ASP A 178 0.57 -11.11 -5.40
C ASP A 178 -0.83 -11.14 -6.04
N ALA A 179 -1.69 -10.16 -5.73
CA ALA A 179 -3.03 -10.06 -6.28
C ALA A 179 -3.08 -10.02 -7.82
N THR A 180 -2.14 -9.32 -8.48
CA THR A 180 -2.07 -9.25 -9.95
C THR A 180 -1.66 -10.58 -10.59
N PRO A 181 -0.57 -11.26 -10.16
CA PRO A 181 -0.25 -12.61 -10.62
C PRO A 181 -1.38 -13.61 -10.35
N LEU A 182 -2.03 -13.50 -9.18
CA LEU A 182 -3.16 -14.35 -8.83
C LEU A 182 -4.31 -14.17 -9.83
N HIS A 183 -4.65 -12.93 -10.18
CA HIS A 183 -5.64 -12.64 -11.23
C HIS A 183 -5.30 -13.34 -12.56
N PHE A 184 -4.07 -13.16 -13.05
CA PHE A 184 -3.65 -13.78 -14.31
C PHE A 184 -3.62 -15.31 -14.23
N TRP A 185 -3.23 -15.87 -13.09
CA TRP A 185 -3.24 -17.30 -12.86
C TRP A 185 -4.67 -17.88 -12.89
N HIS A 186 -5.63 -17.24 -12.21
CA HIS A 186 -7.04 -17.65 -12.27
C HIS A 186 -7.61 -17.52 -13.68
N LYS A 187 -7.34 -16.41 -14.36
CA LYS A 187 -7.75 -16.18 -15.75
C LYS A 187 -7.23 -17.26 -16.70
N PHE A 188 -5.98 -17.71 -16.52
CA PHE A 188 -5.39 -18.81 -17.29
C PHE A 188 -6.01 -20.16 -16.92
N ARG A 189 -6.11 -20.47 -15.63
CA ARG A 189 -6.62 -21.74 -15.11
C ARG A 189 -8.07 -21.98 -15.54
N ASN A 190 -8.90 -20.95 -15.42
CA ASN A 190 -10.34 -21.01 -15.68
C ASN A 190 -10.68 -20.91 -17.18
N ALA A 191 -9.72 -20.55 -18.05
CA ALA A 191 -9.95 -20.51 -19.49
C ALA A 191 -10.05 -21.93 -20.10
N PRO A 192 -10.96 -22.16 -21.07
CA PRO A 192 -11.13 -23.46 -21.71
C PRO A 192 -9.86 -23.95 -22.41
N GLU A 193 -9.58 -25.25 -22.31
CA GLU A 193 -8.40 -25.86 -22.92
C GLU A 193 -8.39 -25.69 -24.44
N GLY A 194 -7.22 -25.36 -25.00
CA GLY A 194 -7.06 -25.10 -26.44
C GLY A 194 -7.71 -23.82 -26.96
N SER A 195 -8.37 -23.01 -26.12
CA SER A 195 -8.99 -21.76 -26.56
C SER A 195 -7.98 -20.63 -26.77
N PRO A 196 -8.23 -19.69 -27.72
CA PRO A 196 -7.43 -18.46 -27.83
C PRO A 196 -7.38 -17.66 -26.53
N LYS A 197 -8.45 -17.71 -25.72
CA LYS A 197 -8.52 -17.05 -24.40
C LYS A 197 -7.47 -17.62 -23.44
N LYS A 198 -7.27 -18.95 -23.44
CA LYS A 198 -6.26 -19.58 -22.58
C LYS A 198 -4.84 -19.24 -23.02
N THR A 199 -4.58 -19.22 -24.33
CA THR A 199 -3.29 -18.79 -24.88
C THR A 199 -2.96 -17.36 -24.51
N GLU A 200 -3.93 -16.44 -24.65
CA GLU A 200 -3.75 -15.04 -24.26
C GLU A 200 -3.55 -14.87 -22.74
N ALA A 201 -4.33 -15.57 -21.92
CA ALA A 201 -4.17 -15.53 -20.47
C ALA A 201 -2.81 -16.08 -20.01
N HIS A 202 -2.33 -17.15 -20.65
CA HIS A 202 -0.99 -17.69 -20.42
C HIS A 202 0.09 -16.66 -20.76
N LYS A 203 -0.02 -15.99 -21.91
CA LYS A 203 0.90 -14.92 -22.31
C LYS A 203 0.93 -13.81 -21.26
N GLN A 204 -0.23 -13.30 -20.83
CA GLN A 204 -0.32 -12.24 -19.82
C GLN A 204 0.33 -12.63 -18.49
N LEU A 205 0.12 -13.86 -18.02
CA LEU A 205 0.77 -14.37 -16.81
C LEU A 205 2.30 -14.41 -16.97
N MET A 206 2.80 -14.93 -18.09
CA MET A 206 4.23 -15.03 -18.35
C MET A 206 4.90 -13.65 -18.52
N ASP A 207 4.21 -12.71 -19.16
CA ASP A 207 4.67 -11.33 -19.33
C ASP A 207 4.80 -10.63 -17.96
N GLU A 208 3.80 -10.75 -17.08
CA GLU A 208 3.84 -10.20 -15.71
C GLU A 208 4.99 -10.81 -14.89
N LEU A 209 5.16 -12.14 -14.91
CA LEU A 209 6.23 -12.81 -14.18
C LEU A 209 7.62 -12.42 -14.70
N SER A 210 7.77 -12.30 -16.02
CA SER A 210 9.03 -11.89 -16.65
C SER A 210 9.37 -10.44 -16.33
N LEU A 211 8.38 -9.54 -16.33
CA LEU A 211 8.55 -8.15 -15.95
C LEU A 211 9.00 -8.01 -14.49
N ARG A 212 8.40 -8.77 -13.56
CA ARG A 212 8.79 -8.76 -12.15
C ARG A 212 10.23 -9.22 -11.95
N LYS A 213 10.59 -10.33 -12.59
CA LYS A 213 11.97 -10.84 -12.57
C LYS A 213 12.95 -9.79 -13.09
N HIS A 214 12.63 -9.15 -14.21
CA HIS A 214 13.44 -8.07 -14.78
C HIS A 214 13.63 -6.90 -13.80
N ILE A 215 12.56 -6.46 -13.13
CA ILE A 215 12.60 -5.38 -12.13
C ILE A 215 13.50 -5.79 -10.95
N ASP A 216 13.30 -6.99 -10.41
CA ASP A 216 14.06 -7.52 -9.27
C ASP A 216 15.57 -7.60 -9.60
N GLU A 217 15.91 -8.15 -10.76
CA GLU A 217 17.30 -8.27 -11.25
C GLU A 217 17.94 -6.90 -11.50
N SER A 218 17.19 -5.98 -12.11
CA SER A 218 17.68 -4.63 -12.42
C SER A 218 17.98 -3.82 -11.17
N VAL A 219 17.11 -3.85 -10.15
CA VAL A 219 17.37 -3.15 -8.88
C VAL A 219 18.59 -3.72 -8.17
N ASN A 220 18.74 -5.05 -8.13
CA ASN A 220 19.92 -5.70 -7.56
C ASN A 220 21.21 -5.28 -8.28
N GLN A 221 21.18 -5.25 -9.61
CA GLN A 221 22.32 -4.81 -10.43
C GLN A 221 22.66 -3.33 -10.20
N ILE A 222 21.65 -2.46 -10.11
CA ILE A 222 21.85 -1.02 -9.81
C ILE A 222 22.60 -0.87 -8.49
N ILE A 223 22.13 -1.53 -7.44
CA ILE A 223 22.76 -1.44 -6.12
C ILE A 223 24.18 -2.00 -6.17
N SER A 224 24.39 -3.14 -6.84
CA SER A 224 25.69 -3.79 -6.99
C SER A 224 26.71 -2.89 -7.70
N VAL A 225 26.31 -2.22 -8.78
CA VAL A 225 27.17 -1.28 -9.52
C VAL A 225 27.52 -0.06 -8.67
N VAL A 226 26.58 0.46 -7.89
CA VAL A 226 26.76 1.71 -7.15
C VAL A 226 27.52 1.49 -5.83
N PHE A 227 27.23 0.40 -5.12
CA PHE A 227 27.67 0.17 -3.74
C PHE A 227 28.46 -1.13 -3.53
N GLY A 228 28.56 -2.00 -4.53
CA GLY A 228 29.11 -3.35 -4.40
C GLY A 228 28.04 -4.41 -4.13
N GLN A 229 28.31 -5.64 -4.57
CA GLN A 229 27.38 -6.78 -4.45
C GLN A 229 27.03 -7.09 -2.99
N GLU A 230 27.98 -6.92 -2.08
CA GLU A 230 27.85 -7.14 -0.65
C GLU A 230 26.86 -6.18 0.03
N LYS A 231 26.60 -5.01 -0.57
CA LYS A 231 25.68 -4.00 -0.07
C LYS A 231 24.23 -4.19 -0.52
N VAL A 232 23.96 -5.12 -1.45
CA VAL A 232 22.61 -5.39 -1.95
C VAL A 232 21.62 -5.74 -0.83
N PRO A 233 21.91 -6.71 0.09
CA PRO A 233 20.96 -7.04 1.15
C PRO A 233 20.71 -5.89 2.12
N GLU A 234 21.73 -5.08 2.41
CA GLU A 234 21.64 -3.91 3.27
C GLU A 234 20.71 -2.85 2.65
N MET A 235 20.97 -2.45 1.40
CA MET A 235 20.17 -1.43 0.74
C MET A 235 18.71 -1.86 0.55
N LEU A 236 18.44 -3.15 0.30
CA LEU A 236 17.08 -3.66 0.16
C LEU A 236 16.30 -3.69 1.48
N ASN A 237 16.97 -4.08 2.57
CA ASN A 237 16.28 -4.47 3.81
C ASN A 237 16.46 -3.50 4.98
N THR A 238 17.37 -2.53 4.90
CA THR A 238 17.53 -1.55 5.98
C THR A 238 16.24 -0.75 6.16
N VAL A 239 15.72 -0.79 7.38
CA VAL A 239 14.51 -0.09 7.82
C VAL A 239 14.91 1.09 8.71
N GLN A 240 14.30 2.25 8.48
CA GLN A 240 14.48 3.41 9.34
C GLN A 240 13.82 3.17 10.70
N SER A 241 14.43 3.67 11.79
CA SER A 241 13.84 3.53 13.13
C SER A 241 12.47 4.20 13.17
N ALA A 242 11.52 3.61 13.91
CA ALA A 242 10.16 4.10 14.03
C ALA A 242 10.13 5.60 14.42
N GLY A 243 9.26 6.36 13.76
CA GLY A 243 9.15 7.80 13.89
C GLY A 243 10.07 8.62 12.97
N ASN A 244 11.05 8.02 12.29
CA ASN A 244 11.87 8.70 11.30
C ASN A 244 11.25 8.64 9.89
N PRO A 245 11.45 9.67 9.05
CA PRO A 245 11.00 9.61 7.67
C PRO A 245 11.78 8.56 6.87
N LEU A 246 11.16 8.00 5.84
CA LEU A 246 11.80 7.01 4.95
C LEU A 246 13.13 7.52 4.36
N VAL A 247 13.17 8.79 3.97
CA VAL A 247 14.33 9.42 3.34
C VAL A 247 14.48 10.85 3.84
N HIS A 248 15.72 11.30 3.99
CA HIS A 248 16.02 12.69 4.34
C HIS A 248 16.02 13.60 3.10
N ASP A 249 16.69 13.16 2.03
CA ASP A 249 16.70 13.84 0.74
C ASP A 249 15.60 13.30 -0.20
N TRP A 250 14.43 13.92 -0.12
CA TRP A 250 13.29 13.59 -0.99
C TRP A 250 13.52 13.94 -2.46
N ASP A 251 14.43 14.86 -2.76
CA ASP A 251 14.69 15.27 -4.14
C ASP A 251 15.61 14.24 -4.81
N CYS A 252 16.62 13.72 -4.09
CA CYS A 252 17.36 12.51 -4.47
C CYS A 252 16.40 11.34 -4.73
N PHE A 253 15.51 11.04 -3.77
CA PHE A 253 14.58 9.92 -3.90
C PHE A 253 13.69 10.04 -5.14
N LYS A 254 13.10 11.21 -5.37
CA LYS A 254 12.29 11.48 -6.57
C LYS A 254 13.10 11.31 -7.85
N MET A 255 14.34 11.80 -7.88
CA MET A 255 15.20 11.66 -9.06
C MET A 255 15.53 10.20 -9.37
N LEU A 256 15.86 9.39 -8.35
CA LEU A 256 16.15 7.97 -8.56
C LEU A 256 14.93 7.20 -9.05
N VAL A 257 13.77 7.35 -8.39
CA VAL A 257 12.52 6.67 -8.78
C VAL A 257 12.10 7.06 -10.19
N ASN A 258 12.11 8.35 -10.51
CA ASN A 258 11.72 8.83 -11.85
C ASN A 258 12.71 8.37 -12.92
N SER A 259 14.01 8.32 -12.60
CA SER A 259 15.01 7.81 -13.53
C SER A 259 14.82 6.33 -13.79
N PHE A 260 14.55 5.54 -12.75
CA PHE A 260 14.25 4.11 -12.90
C PHE A 260 13.03 3.89 -13.78
N LYS A 261 11.90 4.54 -13.47
CA LYS A 261 10.67 4.43 -14.27
C LYS A 261 10.88 4.81 -15.74
N LYS A 262 11.60 5.92 -15.98
CA LYS A 262 11.87 6.40 -17.34
C LYS A 262 12.76 5.45 -18.15
N GLN A 263 13.80 4.90 -17.52
CA GLN A 263 14.83 4.11 -18.23
C GLN A 263 14.47 2.63 -18.35
N CYS A 264 13.84 2.05 -17.33
CA CYS A 264 13.38 0.66 -17.35
C CYS A 264 12.01 0.50 -18.00
N GLY A 265 11.34 1.60 -18.38
CA GLY A 265 10.06 1.56 -19.10
C GLY A 265 8.91 0.93 -18.31
N SER A 266 9.05 0.76 -16.99
CA SER A 266 8.05 0.07 -16.19
C SER A 266 6.78 0.91 -16.10
N THR A 267 5.68 0.35 -16.59
CA THR A 267 4.30 0.77 -16.30
C THR A 267 3.71 -0.04 -15.14
N SER A 268 4.49 -0.98 -14.58
CA SER A 268 4.05 -1.78 -13.45
C SER A 268 3.91 -0.91 -12.20
N ARG A 269 3.20 -1.43 -11.20
CA ARG A 269 3.25 -0.89 -9.83
C ARG A 269 4.18 -1.70 -8.95
N TYR A 270 4.64 -2.85 -9.45
CA TYR A 270 5.49 -3.76 -8.70
C TYR A 270 6.82 -3.12 -8.32
N GLU A 271 7.41 -2.24 -9.15
CA GLU A 271 8.68 -1.60 -8.81
C GLU A 271 8.61 -0.71 -7.57
N MET A 272 7.40 -0.29 -7.15
CA MET A 272 7.23 0.56 -5.98
C MET A 272 7.68 -0.13 -4.69
N LYS A 273 7.72 -1.47 -4.63
CA LYS A 273 8.30 -2.23 -3.50
C LYS A 273 9.76 -1.84 -3.24
N TYR A 274 10.47 -1.38 -4.27
CA TYR A 274 11.87 -0.95 -4.19
C TYR A 274 12.06 0.51 -3.78
N SER A 275 10.97 1.21 -3.43
CA SER A 275 11.05 2.58 -2.87
C SER A 275 11.98 2.64 -1.67
N ARG A 276 11.98 1.63 -0.80
CA ARG A 276 12.88 1.57 0.35
C ARG A 276 14.35 1.50 -0.08
N ALA A 277 14.65 0.70 -1.10
CA ALA A 277 16.00 0.57 -1.62
C ALA A 277 16.53 1.91 -2.14
N PHE A 278 15.76 2.60 -2.99
CA PHE A 278 16.16 3.93 -3.48
C PHE A 278 16.30 4.97 -2.36
N ALA A 279 15.44 4.91 -1.33
CA ALA A 279 15.58 5.76 -0.16
C ALA A 279 16.87 5.47 0.63
N ASN A 280 17.21 4.20 0.83
CA ASN A 280 18.44 3.79 1.51
C ASN A 280 19.69 4.24 0.73
N MET A 281 19.67 4.14 -0.61
CA MET A 281 20.74 4.67 -1.45
C MET A 281 20.92 6.19 -1.26
N CYS A 282 19.83 6.95 -1.20
CA CYS A 282 19.88 8.39 -0.92
C CYS A 282 20.39 8.70 0.49
N ASN A 283 19.93 7.96 1.50
CA ASN A 283 20.39 8.12 2.89
C ASN A 283 21.88 7.76 3.05
N ALA A 284 22.40 6.85 2.21
CA ALA A 284 23.83 6.52 2.13
C ALA A 284 24.66 7.56 1.36
N GLY A 285 24.04 8.64 0.86
CA GLY A 285 24.75 9.75 0.21
C GLY A 285 25.17 9.45 -1.24
N VAL A 286 24.39 8.64 -1.97
CA VAL A 286 24.70 8.31 -3.37
C VAL A 286 24.83 9.55 -4.26
N HIS A 287 25.85 9.57 -5.11
CA HIS A 287 25.94 10.56 -6.18
C HIS A 287 24.89 10.27 -7.27
N ILE A 288 23.93 11.17 -7.44
CA ILE A 288 22.82 11.07 -8.40
C ILE A 288 23.27 10.70 -9.81
N ASN A 289 24.34 11.32 -10.33
CA ASN A 289 24.83 11.04 -11.69
C ASN A 289 25.33 9.59 -11.83
N HIS A 290 26.00 9.08 -10.80
CA HIS A 290 26.48 7.69 -10.80
C HIS A 290 25.31 6.71 -10.70
N ALA A 291 24.35 6.96 -9.80
CA ALA A 291 23.16 6.13 -9.68
C ALA A 291 22.30 6.11 -10.95
N THR A 292 22.12 7.27 -11.61
CA THR A 292 21.35 7.36 -12.85
C THR A 292 22.04 6.66 -14.02
N GLN A 293 23.38 6.70 -14.10
CA GLN A 293 24.14 5.90 -15.07
C GLN A 293 23.97 4.40 -14.82
N ALA A 294 24.06 3.96 -13.56
CA ALA A 294 23.83 2.56 -13.19
C ALA A 294 22.41 2.09 -13.54
N ILE A 295 21.40 2.95 -13.33
CA ILE A 295 20.02 2.71 -13.76
C ILE A 295 19.96 2.50 -15.28
N THR A 296 20.50 3.44 -16.08
CA THR A 296 20.49 3.31 -17.54
C THR A 296 21.18 2.02 -18.00
N GLN A 297 22.30 1.65 -17.40
CA GLN A 297 23.03 0.44 -17.74
C GLN A 297 22.20 -0.83 -17.44
N ALA A 298 21.67 -0.95 -16.21
CA ALA A 298 20.91 -2.12 -15.78
C ALA A 298 19.62 -2.31 -16.60
N CYS A 299 18.90 -1.22 -16.88
CA CYS A 299 17.69 -1.26 -17.70
C CYS A 299 17.99 -1.63 -19.16
N SER A 300 19.16 -1.25 -19.70
CA SER A 300 19.55 -1.59 -21.07
C SER A 300 19.96 -3.07 -21.21
N THR A 301 20.67 -3.62 -20.21
CA THR A 301 21.19 -5.00 -20.27
C THR A 301 20.10 -6.05 -20.08
N ASN A 302 19.03 -5.71 -19.36
CA ASN A 302 17.99 -6.68 -18.98
C ASN A 302 16.69 -6.52 -19.77
N SER A 303 16.61 -5.64 -20.78
CA SER A 303 15.38 -5.31 -21.53
C SER A 303 14.50 -6.55 -21.77
N PRO A 304 13.21 -6.55 -21.38
CA PRO A 304 12.34 -7.69 -21.62
C PRO A 304 12.31 -7.99 -23.12
N PRO A 305 12.35 -9.27 -23.53
CA PRO A 305 12.26 -9.61 -24.94
C PRO A 305 10.94 -9.08 -25.52
N PRO A 306 10.92 -8.66 -26.80
CA PRO A 306 9.73 -8.14 -27.45
C PRO A 306 8.56 -9.13 -27.50
#